data_AF-A0A8T7GC77-F1
#
_entry.id   AF-A0A8T7GC77-F1
#
_cell.length_a   1.000
_cell.length_b   1.000
_cell.length_c   1.000
_cell.angle_alpha   90.00
_cell.angle_beta   90.00
_cell.angle_gamma   90.00
#
_symmetry.space_group_name_H-M   'P 1'
#
loop_
_entity.id
_entity.type
_entity.pdbx_description
1 polymer ?
#
loop_
_entity_poly.entity_id
_entity_poly.type
_entity_poly.pdbx_seq_one_letter_code
_entity_poly.pdbx_strand_id
1 'polypeptide(L)'
;MPEQIDRINKYLENGSDWEAWSFMNIDLHTGARAFAMASMRWDRIAFSPSFRVEQFEPKVKRGDWYLTKEGRWWIKYPTEECRAVVETARDMLSKEKKFLFFEDAKSDKANALQASYFMSKMAFRFKKIFSGLDKSSWINEKTRIYALGDELYFNGHPLHLFRHTMAQYYLAATNWSLAYVASLGGWENTEVLNKCYGGIPEHIKAQVAKSIHVGFDTLDLSTTIEVGHF
;
A
#
# COMPACT_ATOMS: atom_id res chain seq x y z
N MET A 1 -4.91 3.09 -15.86
CA MET A 1 -5.04 2.52 -14.50
C MET A 1 -6.39 2.74 -13.85
N PRO A 2 -6.95 3.97 -13.75
CA PRO A 2 -8.25 4.16 -13.08
C PRO A 2 -9.35 3.26 -13.67
N GLU A 3 -9.47 3.26 -15.00
CA GLU A 3 -10.43 2.42 -15.72
C GLU A 3 -10.23 0.92 -15.49
N GLN A 4 -8.99 0.46 -15.27
CA GLN A 4 -8.73 -0.95 -14.96
C GLN A 4 -9.15 -1.29 -13.53
N ILE A 5 -8.90 -0.40 -12.56
CA ILE A 5 -9.37 -0.56 -11.17
C ILE A 5 -10.90 -0.64 -11.15
N ASP A 6 -11.59 0.23 -11.86
CA ASP A 6 -13.05 0.22 -11.96
C ASP A 6 -13.59 -1.07 -12.59
N ARG A 7 -12.93 -1.57 -13.65
CA ARG A 7 -13.27 -2.85 -14.27
C ARG A 7 -13.07 -4.02 -13.31
N ILE A 8 -11.99 -4.02 -12.52
CA ILE A 8 -11.74 -5.05 -11.51
C ILE A 8 -12.80 -4.97 -10.41
N ASN A 9 -13.12 -3.78 -9.90
CA ASN A 9 -14.14 -3.58 -8.88
C ASN A 9 -15.50 -4.13 -9.34
N LYS A 10 -15.96 -3.74 -10.53
CA LYS A 10 -17.22 -4.27 -11.11
C LYS A 10 -17.20 -5.79 -11.26
N TYR A 11 -16.07 -6.36 -11.70
CA TYR A 11 -15.93 -7.81 -11.81
C TYR A 11 -16.06 -8.51 -10.44
N LEU A 12 -15.42 -7.97 -9.40
CA LEU A 12 -15.44 -8.52 -8.05
C LEU A 12 -16.83 -8.36 -7.40
N GLU A 13 -17.45 -7.20 -7.54
CA GLU A 13 -18.81 -6.90 -7.04
C GLU A 13 -19.86 -7.82 -7.69
N ASN A 14 -19.84 -7.94 -9.01
CA ASN A 14 -20.75 -8.83 -9.74
C ASN A 14 -20.56 -10.31 -9.36
N GLY A 15 -19.32 -10.69 -9.00
CA GLY A 15 -19.00 -12.01 -8.49
C GLY A 15 -19.27 -12.19 -7.00
N SER A 16 -19.72 -11.16 -6.28
CA SER A 16 -19.82 -11.12 -4.81
C SER A 16 -18.52 -11.53 -4.10
N ASP A 17 -17.37 -11.26 -4.72
CA ASP A 17 -16.03 -11.61 -4.23
C ASP A 17 -15.51 -10.51 -3.29
N TRP A 18 -16.21 -10.33 -2.17
CA TRP A 18 -15.95 -9.26 -1.20
C TRP A 18 -14.62 -9.40 -0.46
N GLU A 19 -14.07 -10.61 -0.36
CA GLU A 19 -12.72 -10.83 0.18
C GLU A 19 -11.66 -10.16 -0.70
N ALA A 20 -11.68 -10.46 -2.02
CA ALA A 20 -10.74 -9.86 -2.95
C ALA A 20 -11.01 -8.36 -3.14
N TRP A 21 -12.28 -7.95 -3.21
CA TRP A 21 -12.64 -6.54 -3.31
C TRP A 21 -12.10 -5.74 -2.13
N SER A 22 -12.32 -6.22 -0.90
CA SER A 22 -11.85 -5.53 0.31
C SER A 22 -10.33 -5.52 0.38
N PHE A 23 -9.69 -6.65 0.05
CA PHE A 23 -8.23 -6.74 0.04
C PHE A 23 -7.60 -5.70 -0.91
N MET A 24 -8.07 -5.65 -2.15
CA MET A 24 -7.54 -4.70 -3.15
C MET A 24 -7.78 -3.26 -2.75
N ASN A 25 -9.03 -2.90 -2.43
CA ASN A 25 -9.37 -1.49 -2.21
C ASN A 25 -8.76 -0.95 -0.91
N ILE A 26 -8.58 -1.77 0.14
CA ILE A 26 -7.85 -1.30 1.33
C ILE A 26 -6.35 -1.19 1.02
N ASP A 27 -5.77 -2.10 0.24
CA ASP A 27 -4.33 -2.05 -0.10
C ASP A 27 -4.00 -0.88 -1.06
N LEU A 28 -4.91 -0.51 -1.95
CA LEU A 28 -4.77 0.67 -2.81
C LEU A 28 -4.68 2.01 -2.04
N HIS A 29 -5.09 2.04 -0.77
CA HIS A 29 -5.01 3.23 0.09
C HIS A 29 -3.99 3.11 1.20
N THR A 30 -3.70 1.90 1.69
CA THR A 30 -2.73 1.67 2.77
C THR A 30 -1.34 1.29 2.25
N GLY A 31 -1.28 0.80 1.02
CA GLY A 31 -0.12 0.22 0.36
C GLY A 31 0.65 -0.71 1.26
N ALA A 32 0.01 -1.61 1.98
CA ALA A 32 0.68 -2.50 2.91
C ALA A 32 1.44 -3.61 2.15
N ARG A 33 2.29 -4.36 2.86
CA ARG A 33 2.74 -5.64 2.31
C ARG A 33 1.59 -6.64 2.33
N ALA A 34 1.60 -7.57 1.39
CA ALA A 34 0.52 -8.54 1.23
C ALA A 34 0.23 -9.38 2.50
N PHE A 35 1.25 -9.73 3.29
CA PHE A 35 1.06 -10.39 4.59
C PHE A 35 0.41 -9.46 5.62
N ALA A 36 0.83 -8.18 5.67
CA ALA A 36 0.26 -7.17 6.55
C ALA A 36 -1.23 -6.94 6.26
N MET A 37 -1.58 -6.90 4.97
CA MET A 37 -2.98 -6.90 4.51
C MET A 37 -3.73 -8.15 4.96
N ALA A 38 -3.20 -9.34 4.67
CA ALA A 38 -3.87 -10.59 4.99
C ALA A 38 -4.11 -10.77 6.50
N SER A 39 -3.24 -10.24 7.34
CA SER A 39 -3.31 -10.36 8.81
C SER A 39 -4.00 -9.18 9.51
N MET A 40 -4.72 -8.32 8.78
CA MET A 40 -5.47 -7.20 9.35
C MET A 40 -6.50 -7.68 10.39
N ARG A 41 -6.68 -6.88 11.45
CA ARG A 41 -7.60 -7.15 12.55
C ARG A 41 -8.58 -5.99 12.73
N TRP A 42 -9.81 -6.33 13.11
CA TRP A 42 -10.85 -5.32 13.36
C TRP A 42 -10.55 -4.45 14.58
N ASP A 43 -9.95 -5.01 15.63
CA ASP A 43 -9.55 -4.28 16.84
C ASP A 43 -8.35 -3.34 16.64
N ARG A 44 -7.80 -3.31 15.43
CA ARG A 44 -6.65 -2.48 15.01
C ARG A 44 -7.05 -1.41 13.99
N ILE A 45 -8.34 -1.19 13.81
CA ILE A 45 -8.91 -0.15 12.96
C ILE A 45 -9.69 0.79 13.87
N ALA A 46 -9.29 2.06 13.88
CA ALA A 46 -10.01 3.10 14.61
C ALA A 46 -10.71 4.04 13.63
N PHE A 47 -11.99 4.29 13.85
CA PHE A 47 -12.81 5.22 13.05
C PHE A 47 -12.90 6.63 13.66
N SER A 48 -12.49 6.80 14.92
CA SER A 48 -12.61 8.04 15.69
C SER A 48 -11.48 8.14 16.74
N PRO A 49 -10.98 9.35 17.08
CA PRO A 49 -11.32 10.66 16.50
C PRO A 49 -10.73 10.89 15.09
N SER A 50 -9.80 10.04 14.67
CA SER A 50 -9.23 10.04 13.32
C SER A 50 -9.23 8.63 12.78
N PHE A 51 -9.57 8.48 11.49
CA PHE A 51 -9.48 7.18 10.84
C PHE A 51 -8.02 6.74 10.75
N ARG A 52 -7.70 5.59 11.34
CA ARG A 52 -6.38 4.99 11.28
C ARG A 52 -6.45 3.48 11.24
N VAL A 53 -5.46 2.88 10.61
CA VAL A 53 -5.30 1.43 10.49
C VAL A 53 -3.91 1.06 11.01
N GLU A 54 -3.87 0.10 11.93
CA GLU A 54 -2.63 -0.49 12.41
C GLU A 54 -2.34 -1.80 11.66
N GLN A 55 -1.23 -1.84 10.92
CA GLN A 55 -0.84 -3.00 10.11
C GLN A 55 0.51 -3.56 10.58
N PHE A 56 0.57 -4.87 10.78
CA PHE A 56 1.81 -5.55 11.14
C PHE A 56 2.66 -5.79 9.90
N GLU A 57 3.78 -5.08 9.80
CA GLU A 57 4.71 -5.18 8.69
C GLU A 57 5.90 -6.07 9.09
N PRO A 58 5.95 -7.34 8.64
CA PRO A 58 7.03 -8.23 9.01
C PRO A 58 8.31 -7.89 8.22
N LYS A 59 9.47 -7.88 8.87
CA LYS A 59 10.77 -7.78 8.19
C LYS A 59 11.25 -9.18 7.77
N VAL A 60 10.48 -9.87 6.92
CA VAL A 60 10.91 -11.20 6.43
C VAL A 60 11.94 -11.00 5.31
N LYS A 61 13.18 -11.46 5.51
CA LYS A 61 14.15 -11.61 4.43
C LYS A 61 13.84 -12.90 3.65
N ARG A 62 14.02 -12.86 2.32
CA ARG A 62 13.78 -14.02 1.44
C ARG A 62 14.71 -15.17 1.85
N GLY A 63 14.14 -16.33 2.23
CA GLY A 63 14.89 -17.53 2.62
C GLY A 63 14.74 -17.93 4.10
N ASP A 64 14.18 -17.06 4.93
CA ASP A 64 13.91 -17.38 6.34
C ASP A 64 12.58 -18.14 6.45
N TRP A 65 12.66 -19.43 6.81
CA TRP A 65 11.53 -20.35 6.99
C TRP A 65 10.80 -20.18 8.33
N TYR A 66 11.19 -19.19 9.08
CA TYR A 66 10.62 -18.83 10.35
C TYR A 66 10.26 -17.36 10.24
N LEU A 67 9.00 -17.04 10.51
CA LEU A 67 8.63 -15.72 11.01
C LEU A 67 9.51 -15.49 12.24
N THR A 68 10.70 -14.90 12.07
CA THR A 68 11.27 -14.17 13.19
C THR A 68 10.19 -13.17 13.56
N LYS A 69 9.90 -13.09 14.85
CA LYS A 69 8.96 -12.13 15.45
C LYS A 69 9.43 -10.68 15.30
N GLU A 70 10.26 -10.40 14.30
CA GLU A 70 10.83 -9.10 13.98
C GLU A 70 9.95 -8.45 12.91
N GLY A 71 8.90 -7.82 13.38
CA GLY A 71 8.05 -6.94 12.60
C GLY A 71 7.66 -5.76 13.45
N ARG A 72 7.09 -4.74 12.82
CA ARG A 72 6.65 -3.54 13.51
C ARG A 72 5.21 -3.23 13.12
N TRP A 73 4.42 -2.83 14.09
CA TRP A 73 3.09 -2.29 13.83
C TRP A 73 3.25 -0.88 13.27
N TRP A 74 2.64 -0.63 12.12
CA TRP A 74 2.55 0.69 11.48
C TRP A 74 1.18 1.27 11.74
N ILE A 75 1.14 2.40 12.43
CA ILE A 75 -0.04 3.25 12.42
C ILE A 75 -0.02 4.00 11.08
N LYS A 76 -1.07 3.80 10.28
CA LYS A 76 -1.29 4.52 9.03
C LYS A 76 -2.57 5.35 9.15
N TYR A 77 -2.59 6.47 8.43
CA TYR A 77 -3.73 7.38 8.32
C TYR A 77 -4.17 7.41 6.85
N PRO A 78 -4.93 6.40 6.38
CA PRO A 78 -5.39 6.35 5.00
C PRO A 78 -6.47 7.40 4.76
N THR A 79 -6.84 7.58 3.50
CA THR A 79 -7.85 8.58 3.12
C THR A 79 -9.25 8.24 3.60
N GLU A 80 -10.16 9.21 3.58
CA GLU A 80 -11.58 9.02 3.94
C GLU A 80 -12.30 8.06 2.98
N GLU A 81 -11.88 7.97 1.72
CA GLU A 81 -12.38 6.93 0.80
C GLU A 81 -12.01 5.52 1.30
N CYS A 82 -10.84 5.35 1.91
CA CYS A 82 -10.47 4.08 2.54
C CYS A 82 -11.35 3.78 3.75
N ARG A 83 -11.83 4.79 4.48
CA ARG A 83 -12.80 4.60 5.56
C ARG A 83 -14.07 3.95 5.01
N ALA A 84 -14.64 4.52 3.95
CA ALA A 84 -15.84 3.99 3.30
C ALA A 84 -15.64 2.56 2.75
N VAL A 85 -14.45 2.27 2.21
CA VAL A 85 -14.09 0.91 1.78
C VAL A 85 -14.09 -0.06 2.97
N VAL A 86 -13.49 0.34 4.10
CA VAL A 86 -13.43 -0.52 5.29
C VAL A 86 -14.81 -0.70 5.92
N GLU A 87 -15.67 0.32 5.88
CA GLU A 87 -17.09 0.21 6.31
C GLU A 87 -17.85 -0.78 5.43
N THR A 88 -17.71 -0.66 4.10
CA THR A 88 -18.28 -1.64 3.15
C THR A 88 -17.76 -3.04 3.43
N ALA A 89 -16.44 -3.20 3.61
CA ALA A 89 -15.84 -4.49 3.95
C ALA A 89 -16.40 -5.06 5.25
N ARG A 90 -16.66 -4.20 6.24
CA ARG A 90 -17.26 -4.60 7.52
C ARG A 90 -18.70 -5.08 7.34
N ASP A 91 -19.45 -4.51 6.42
CA ASP A 91 -20.83 -4.92 6.15
C ASP A 91 -20.92 -6.22 5.34
N MET A 92 -19.99 -6.40 4.39
CA MET A 92 -20.00 -7.56 3.48
C MET A 92 -19.24 -8.77 4.03
N LEU A 93 -18.31 -8.57 4.97
CA LEU A 93 -17.58 -9.63 5.65
C LEU A 93 -18.14 -9.85 7.07
N SER A 94 -17.88 -11.02 7.66
CA SER A 94 -18.35 -11.31 9.03
C SER A 94 -17.71 -10.36 10.06
N LYS A 95 -18.57 -9.64 10.77
CA LYS A 95 -18.21 -8.66 11.82
C LYS A 95 -17.73 -9.28 13.13
N GLU A 96 -17.98 -10.57 13.33
CA GLU A 96 -17.69 -11.28 14.58
C GLU A 96 -16.24 -11.80 14.64
N LYS A 97 -15.55 -11.77 13.51
CA LYS A 97 -14.18 -12.25 13.39
C LYS A 97 -13.21 -11.30 14.11
N LYS A 98 -12.09 -11.84 14.58
CA LYS A 98 -10.95 -11.04 15.07
C LYS A 98 -10.14 -10.46 13.90
N PHE A 99 -9.90 -11.27 12.88
CA PHE A 99 -9.21 -10.88 11.65
C PHE A 99 -10.23 -10.53 10.57
N LEU A 100 -9.86 -9.65 9.63
CA LEU A 100 -10.75 -9.27 8.53
C LEU A 100 -11.13 -10.46 7.65
N PHE A 101 -10.16 -11.32 7.34
CA PHE A 101 -10.27 -12.28 6.26
C PHE A 101 -10.38 -13.75 6.70
N PHE A 102 -10.15 -14.06 7.97
CA PHE A 102 -10.18 -15.43 8.48
C PHE A 102 -10.51 -15.51 9.97
N GLU A 103 -10.80 -16.71 10.46
CA GLU A 103 -11.17 -16.96 11.86
C GLU A 103 -9.95 -17.04 12.78
N ASP A 104 -10.09 -16.59 14.02
CA ASP A 104 -9.00 -16.67 15.00
C ASP A 104 -8.74 -18.12 15.42
N ALA A 105 -7.61 -18.68 14.98
CA ALA A 105 -7.16 -20.03 15.33
C ALA A 105 -6.55 -20.13 16.74
N LYS A 106 -6.72 -19.10 17.58
CA LYS A 106 -6.32 -19.08 19.01
C LYS A 106 -4.82 -19.28 19.25
N SER A 107 -4.00 -19.10 18.21
CA SER A 107 -2.53 -19.17 18.27
C SER A 107 -1.92 -18.26 17.22
N ASP A 108 -0.90 -17.50 17.58
CA ASP A 108 -0.19 -16.61 16.65
C ASP A 108 0.41 -17.38 15.47
N LYS A 109 0.97 -18.57 15.72
CA LYS A 109 1.54 -19.42 14.67
C LYS A 109 0.47 -19.88 13.68
N ALA A 110 -0.67 -20.32 14.19
CA ALA A 110 -1.78 -20.78 13.35
C ALA A 110 -2.39 -19.61 12.54
N ASN A 111 -2.56 -18.44 13.16
CA ASN A 111 -3.04 -17.24 12.50
C ASN A 111 -2.08 -16.75 11.40
N ALA A 112 -0.77 -16.85 11.62
CA ALA A 112 0.21 -16.50 10.59
C ALA A 112 0.19 -17.47 9.39
N LEU A 113 -0.08 -18.76 9.62
CA LEU A 113 -0.30 -19.72 8.54
C LEU A 113 -1.58 -19.40 7.76
N GLN A 114 -2.67 -19.06 8.44
CA GLN A 114 -3.91 -18.63 7.79
C GLN A 114 -3.72 -17.37 6.94
N ALA A 115 -3.00 -16.36 7.47
CA ALA A 115 -2.67 -15.16 6.72
C ALA A 115 -1.82 -15.47 5.47
N SER A 116 -0.84 -16.36 5.60
CA SER A 116 0.01 -16.78 4.47
C SER A 116 -0.79 -17.53 3.40
N TYR A 117 -1.70 -18.41 3.83
CA TYR A 117 -2.62 -19.12 2.93
C TYR A 117 -3.55 -18.16 2.21
N PHE A 118 -4.21 -17.26 2.94
CA PHE A 118 -5.09 -16.25 2.37
C PHE A 118 -4.35 -15.34 1.38
N MET A 119 -3.15 -14.86 1.74
CA MET A 119 -2.28 -14.10 0.85
C MET A 119 -1.99 -14.87 -0.45
N SER A 120 -1.67 -16.16 -0.36
CA SER A 120 -1.39 -16.99 -1.53
C SER A 120 -2.63 -17.18 -2.42
N LYS A 121 -3.81 -17.38 -1.81
CA LYS A 121 -5.11 -17.41 -2.48
C LYS A 121 -5.35 -16.11 -3.25
N MET A 122 -5.14 -14.96 -2.60
CA MET A 122 -5.29 -13.64 -3.24
C MET A 122 -4.30 -13.44 -4.37
N ALA A 123 -3.02 -13.82 -4.20
CA ALA A 123 -2.01 -13.68 -5.25
C ALA A 123 -2.41 -14.45 -6.52
N PHE A 124 -2.89 -15.69 -6.35
CA PHE A 124 -3.39 -16.49 -7.47
C PHE A 124 -4.64 -15.88 -8.10
N ARG A 125 -5.59 -15.42 -7.28
CA ARG A 125 -6.82 -14.77 -7.74
C ARG A 125 -6.54 -13.52 -8.57
N PHE A 126 -5.71 -12.61 -8.07
CA PHE A 126 -5.35 -11.39 -8.78
C PHE A 126 -4.48 -11.63 -9.99
N LYS A 127 -3.59 -12.64 -9.97
CA LYS A 127 -2.87 -13.05 -11.17
C LYS A 127 -3.85 -13.43 -12.30
N LYS A 128 -4.88 -14.23 -12.00
CA LYS A 128 -5.92 -14.58 -12.98
C LYS A 128 -6.68 -13.35 -13.49
N ILE A 129 -7.10 -12.46 -12.59
CA ILE A 129 -7.83 -11.24 -12.97
C ILE A 129 -6.97 -10.39 -13.91
N PHE A 130 -5.71 -10.14 -13.54
CA PHE A 130 -4.78 -9.34 -14.34
C PHE A 130 -4.45 -9.97 -15.69
N SER A 131 -4.36 -11.30 -15.77
CA SER A 131 -4.17 -12.01 -17.03
C SER A 131 -5.35 -11.84 -18.01
N GLY A 132 -6.55 -11.58 -17.49
CA GLY A 132 -7.75 -11.30 -18.29
C GLY A 132 -7.92 -9.83 -18.68
N LEU A 133 -7.06 -8.93 -18.21
CA LEU A 133 -7.10 -7.51 -18.58
C LEU A 133 -6.45 -7.28 -19.96
N ASP A 134 -6.90 -6.22 -20.62
CA ASP A 134 -6.31 -5.78 -21.89
C ASP A 134 -4.82 -5.40 -21.69
N LYS A 135 -3.94 -6.15 -22.34
CA LYS A 135 -2.48 -5.96 -22.26
C LYS A 135 -2.02 -4.61 -22.80
N SER A 136 -2.79 -3.95 -23.67
CA SER A 136 -2.47 -2.61 -24.21
C SER A 136 -2.75 -1.48 -23.22
N SER A 137 -3.58 -1.72 -22.21
CA SER A 137 -4.02 -0.72 -21.23
C SER A 137 -3.10 -0.60 -20.00
N TRP A 138 -2.03 -1.38 -19.93
CA TRP A 138 -1.02 -1.28 -18.88
C TRP A 138 -0.16 -0.03 -19.07
N ILE A 139 0.23 0.62 -17.96
CA ILE A 139 1.08 1.83 -18.01
C ILE A 139 2.36 1.58 -18.82
N ASN A 140 2.96 0.40 -18.67
CA ASN A 140 4.09 -0.06 -19.47
C ASN A 140 4.30 -1.57 -19.30
N GLU A 141 5.14 -2.13 -20.17
CA GLU A 141 5.53 -3.54 -20.16
C GLU A 141 6.19 -3.98 -18.85
N LYS A 142 7.02 -3.14 -18.23
CA LYS A 142 7.69 -3.48 -16.96
C LYS A 142 6.68 -3.71 -15.83
N THR A 143 5.63 -2.89 -15.76
CA THR A 143 4.55 -3.03 -14.77
C THR A 143 3.77 -4.32 -14.96
N ARG A 144 3.50 -4.67 -16.23
CA ARG A 144 2.85 -5.94 -16.60
C ARG A 144 3.71 -7.13 -16.19
N ILE A 145 4.99 -7.15 -16.57
CA ILE A 145 5.94 -8.21 -16.20
C ILE A 145 6.07 -8.30 -14.67
N TYR A 146 6.14 -7.16 -13.99
CA TYR A 146 6.21 -7.12 -12.54
C TYR A 146 4.97 -7.77 -11.89
N ALA A 147 3.77 -7.48 -12.40
CA ALA A 147 2.53 -8.00 -11.85
C ALA A 147 2.30 -9.49 -12.20
N LEU A 148 2.55 -9.89 -13.45
CA LEU A 148 2.16 -11.21 -13.99
C LEU A 148 3.31 -12.21 -14.09
N GLY A 149 4.54 -11.72 -14.16
CA GLY A 149 5.68 -12.49 -14.64
C GLY A 149 5.93 -12.30 -16.12
N ASP A 150 7.03 -12.87 -16.60
CA ASP A 150 7.40 -12.97 -18.01
C ASP A 150 7.26 -14.41 -18.56
N GLU A 151 6.51 -15.26 -17.83
CA GLU A 151 6.24 -16.68 -18.12
C GLU A 151 7.47 -17.61 -18.12
N LEU A 152 8.70 -17.07 -18.22
CA LEU A 152 9.93 -17.84 -18.39
C LEU A 152 10.85 -17.81 -17.16
N TYR A 153 11.01 -16.66 -16.50
CA TYR A 153 12.05 -16.46 -15.48
C TYR A 153 11.55 -15.73 -14.22
N PHE A 154 10.52 -14.90 -14.35
CA PHE A 154 10.03 -14.06 -13.27
C PHE A 154 8.64 -14.51 -12.82
N ASN A 155 8.54 -14.95 -11.56
CA ASN A 155 7.26 -15.11 -10.89
C ASN A 155 6.78 -13.73 -10.42
N GLY A 156 5.80 -13.17 -11.13
CA GLY A 156 5.23 -11.85 -10.83
C GLY A 156 4.77 -11.68 -9.38
N HIS A 157 4.62 -10.41 -8.98
CA HIS A 157 4.19 -9.98 -7.65
C HIS A 157 2.84 -9.23 -7.73
N PRO A 158 1.74 -9.92 -8.05
CA PRO A 158 0.46 -9.28 -8.35
C PRO A 158 -0.05 -8.42 -7.18
N LEU A 159 0.08 -8.90 -5.94
CA LEU A 159 -0.38 -8.14 -4.78
C LEU A 159 0.47 -6.89 -4.51
N HIS A 160 1.75 -6.92 -4.85
CA HIS A 160 2.63 -5.77 -4.63
C HIS A 160 2.34 -4.62 -5.63
N LEU A 161 1.61 -4.90 -6.72
CA LEU A 161 1.17 -3.89 -7.67
C LEU A 161 0.27 -2.83 -7.00
N PHE A 162 -0.55 -3.20 -6.01
CA PHE A 162 -1.42 -2.26 -5.32
C PHE A 162 -0.62 -1.24 -4.52
N ARG A 163 0.40 -1.70 -3.79
CA ARG A 163 1.37 -0.82 -3.12
C ARG A 163 2.08 0.12 -4.08
N HIS A 164 2.46 -0.36 -5.27
CA HIS A 164 3.04 0.50 -6.33
C HIS A 164 2.05 1.55 -6.81
N THR A 165 0.81 1.12 -7.07
CA THR A 165 -0.27 1.99 -7.53
C THR A 165 -0.54 3.08 -6.50
N MET A 166 -0.72 2.73 -5.21
CA MET A 166 -0.88 3.69 -4.12
C MET A 166 0.25 4.72 -4.11
N ALA A 167 1.51 4.26 -4.11
CA ALA A 167 2.67 5.14 -4.07
C ALA A 167 2.67 6.15 -5.22
N GLN A 168 2.39 5.71 -6.45
CA GLN A 168 2.36 6.59 -7.62
C GLN A 168 1.24 7.63 -7.56
N TYR A 169 0.02 7.21 -7.18
CA TYR A 169 -1.11 8.11 -7.07
C TYR A 169 -0.90 9.13 -5.94
N TYR A 170 -0.33 8.71 -4.82
CA TYR A 170 -0.09 9.60 -3.68
C TYR A 170 1.06 10.56 -3.97
N LEU A 171 2.11 10.13 -4.68
CA LEU A 171 3.14 11.03 -5.18
C LEU A 171 2.52 12.07 -6.10
N ALA A 172 1.66 11.67 -7.05
CA ALA A 172 0.98 12.62 -7.91
C ALA A 172 0.10 13.61 -7.13
N ALA A 173 -0.71 13.12 -6.20
CA ALA A 173 -1.62 13.94 -5.39
C ALA A 173 -0.90 14.91 -4.43
N THR A 174 0.35 14.60 -4.06
CA THR A 174 1.13 15.37 -3.08
C THR A 174 2.23 16.20 -3.74
N ASN A 175 2.15 16.39 -5.05
CA ASN A 175 3.19 17.06 -5.85
C ASN A 175 4.59 16.49 -5.60
N TRP A 176 4.68 15.15 -5.56
CA TRP A 176 5.88 14.35 -5.33
C TRP A 176 6.56 14.55 -3.96
N SER A 177 5.79 14.81 -2.91
CA SER A 177 6.30 14.83 -1.54
C SER A 177 6.71 13.43 -1.06
N LEU A 178 7.96 13.04 -1.34
CA LEU A 178 8.49 11.71 -1.00
C LEU A 178 8.40 11.42 0.50
N ALA A 179 8.73 12.39 1.36
CA ALA A 179 8.71 12.20 2.81
C ALA A 179 7.29 11.92 3.33
N TYR A 180 6.29 12.63 2.80
CA TYR A 180 4.91 12.46 3.20
C TYR A 180 4.38 11.10 2.75
N VAL A 181 4.59 10.72 1.48
CA VAL A 181 4.20 9.39 0.98
C VAL A 181 4.94 8.27 1.71
N ALA A 182 6.21 8.46 2.05
CA ALA A 182 7.00 7.49 2.83
C ALA A 182 6.35 7.23 4.18
N SER A 183 5.93 8.31 4.87
CA SER A 183 5.18 8.22 6.12
C SER A 183 3.86 7.47 5.96
N LEU A 184 3.07 7.76 4.92
CA LEU A 184 1.76 7.13 4.71
C LEU A 184 1.84 5.62 4.43
N GLY A 185 2.76 5.16 3.58
CA GLY A 185 2.91 3.73 3.29
C GLY A 185 3.88 2.98 4.19
N GLY A 186 4.42 3.64 5.22
CA GLY A 186 5.29 3.02 6.22
C GLY A 186 6.68 2.61 5.72
N TRP A 187 7.27 3.40 4.83
CA TRP A 187 8.65 3.26 4.38
C TRP A 187 9.60 4.00 5.33
N GLU A 188 10.70 3.35 5.75
CA GLU A 188 11.74 3.99 6.60
C GLU A 188 12.58 5.02 5.83
N ASN A 189 12.65 4.90 4.51
CA ASN A 189 13.52 5.72 3.66
C ASN A 189 12.79 6.10 2.35
N THR A 190 12.88 7.38 1.98
CA THR A 190 12.35 7.95 0.74
C THR A 190 13.09 7.45 -0.51
N GLU A 191 14.30 6.92 -0.38
CA GLU A 191 15.05 6.31 -1.48
C GLU A 191 14.29 5.18 -2.15
N VAL A 192 13.53 4.38 -1.37
CA VAL A 192 12.73 3.30 -1.94
C VAL A 192 11.65 3.89 -2.85
N LEU A 193 11.03 5.02 -2.45
CA LEU A 193 10.09 5.75 -3.28
C LEU A 193 10.71 6.22 -4.60
N ASN A 194 11.86 6.89 -4.49
CA ASN A 194 12.58 7.43 -5.65
C ASN A 194 13.04 6.32 -6.62
N LYS A 195 13.55 5.20 -6.09
CA LYS A 195 14.10 4.09 -6.89
C LYS A 195 13.03 3.18 -7.47
N CYS A 196 11.98 2.87 -6.71
CA CYS A 196 11.04 1.81 -7.07
C CYS A 196 9.72 2.31 -7.66
N TYR A 197 9.32 3.56 -7.40
CA TYR A 197 7.95 4.02 -7.69
C TYR A 197 7.89 5.21 -8.67
N GLY A 198 9.06 5.64 -9.16
CA GLY A 198 9.21 6.71 -10.14
C GLY A 198 9.69 7.99 -9.46
N GLY A 199 10.95 8.35 -9.73
CA GLY A 199 11.48 9.65 -9.32
C GLY A 199 10.65 10.80 -9.89
N ILE A 200 10.90 12.01 -9.38
CA ILE A 200 10.14 13.21 -9.75
C ILE A 200 10.22 13.41 -11.28
N PRO A 201 9.09 13.37 -12.02
CA PRO A 201 9.08 13.59 -13.46
C PRO A 201 9.59 14.99 -13.81
N GLU A 202 10.23 15.15 -14.97
CA GLU A 202 10.82 16.45 -15.35
C GLU A 202 9.82 17.60 -15.45
N HIS A 203 8.59 17.31 -15.88
CA HIS A 203 7.54 18.34 -15.91
C HIS A 203 7.17 18.85 -14.50
N ILE A 204 7.21 17.98 -13.48
CA ILE A 204 6.99 18.36 -12.09
C ILE A 204 8.17 19.17 -11.56
N LYS A 205 9.41 18.75 -11.88
CA LYS A 205 10.61 19.55 -11.52
C LYS A 205 10.55 20.95 -12.12
N ALA A 206 10.17 21.06 -13.39
CA ALA A 206 10.00 22.34 -14.08
C ALA A 206 8.88 23.19 -13.47
N GLN A 207 7.75 22.58 -13.09
CA GLN A 207 6.65 23.27 -12.40
C GLN A 207 7.09 23.81 -11.04
N VAL A 208 7.73 22.97 -10.21
CA VAL A 208 8.23 23.37 -8.89
C VAL A 208 9.26 24.50 -9.02
N ALA A 209 10.21 24.38 -9.94
CA ALA A 209 11.22 25.42 -10.20
C ALA A 209 10.59 26.77 -10.57
N LYS A 210 9.49 26.79 -11.35
CA LYS A 210 8.76 28.02 -11.68
C LYS A 210 8.02 28.65 -10.50
N SER A 211 7.59 27.83 -9.54
CA SER A 211 6.84 28.29 -8.36
C SER A 211 7.74 28.79 -7.23
N ILE A 212 9.03 28.45 -7.25
CA ILE A 212 10.00 28.87 -6.26
C ILE A 212 10.47 30.29 -6.59
N HIS A 213 10.05 31.25 -5.77
CA HIS A 213 10.59 32.62 -5.78
C HIS A 213 11.51 32.80 -4.58
N VAL A 214 12.83 32.78 -4.81
CA VAL A 214 13.83 33.03 -3.77
C VAL A 214 14.38 34.44 -3.93
N GLY A 215 14.08 35.32 -2.98
CA GLY A 215 14.80 36.57 -2.81
C GLY A 215 16.10 36.32 -2.05
N PHE A 216 17.19 36.06 -2.77
CA PHE A 216 18.51 35.80 -2.17
C PHE A 216 19.00 36.95 -1.29
N ASP A 217 18.52 38.16 -1.54
CA ASP A 217 18.89 39.39 -0.81
C ASP A 217 18.21 39.50 0.57
N THR A 218 17.28 38.58 0.89
CA THR A 218 16.53 38.54 2.17
C THR A 218 16.75 37.24 2.95
N LEU A 219 17.57 36.33 2.43
CA LEU A 219 17.81 35.03 3.04
C LEU A 219 18.99 35.14 4.03
N ASP A 220 18.71 35.55 5.27
CA ASP A 220 19.70 35.49 6.34
C ASP A 220 19.84 34.04 6.84
N LEU A 221 20.93 33.38 6.42
CA LEU A 221 21.27 32.01 6.83
C LEU A 221 22.06 31.97 8.15
N SER A 222 22.27 33.11 8.81
CA SER A 222 23.03 33.21 10.06
C SER A 222 22.15 33.04 11.31
N THR A 223 21.58 31.84 11.51
CA THR A 223 21.10 31.48 12.85
C THR A 223 22.28 31.20 13.77
N THR A 224 22.75 32.24 14.46
CA THR A 224 23.60 32.08 15.65
C THR A 224 22.68 31.60 16.78
N ILE A 225 22.78 30.32 17.15
CA ILE A 225 22.10 29.81 18.33
C ILE A 225 22.85 30.38 19.54
N GLU A 226 22.29 31.39 20.20
CA GLU A 226 22.75 31.77 21.53
C GLU A 226 22.44 30.61 22.49
N VAL A 227 23.49 29.94 22.92
CA VAL A 227 23.43 28.97 24.02
C VAL A 227 23.24 29.79 25.30
N GLY A 228 21.98 30.01 25.68
CA GLY A 228 21.64 30.56 26.98
C GLY A 228 22.05 29.59 28.08
N HIS A 229 23.13 29.90 28.77
CA HIS A 229 23.46 29.28 30.05
C HIS A 229 22.51 29.82 31.13
N PHE A 230 21.64 28.95 31.66
CA PHE A 230 21.17 28.99 33.05
C PHE A 230 20.95 27.56 33.54
#